data_AF-A0A4W4GD74-F1
#
_entry.id   AF-A0A4W4GD74-F1
#
_cell.length_a   1.000
_cell.length_b   1.000
_cell.length_c   1.000
_cell.angle_alpha   90.00
_cell.angle_beta   90.00
_cell.angle_gamma   90.00
#
_symmetry.space_group_name_H-M   'P 1'
#
loop_
_entity.id
_entity.type
_entity.pdbx_description
1 polymer ?
#
loop_
_entity_poly.entity_id
_entity_poly.type
_entity_poly.pdbx_seq_one_letter_code
_entity_poly.pdbx_strand_id
1 'polypeptide(L)'
;RAEGSDSVSQAGRLFENFVQASTCTSTLQAFNIMCSCLELDPLEHSSFYSSLKSRLTCWKAKALWSKLDKRASHKEYKKANACTRTKCLIIGGGPCGLRTAIELALLGAKAVVIEKRDTFSRNNVLHLWPFTIHDLRGLGAKKFYGKFCAGAIDHISIRQLQLLLLKIALLLGVEFHINVEFVRLLEPPEDQENEGPGWRAEIRPADHPVADFDFDVVVGADGRRNTLEGFRRKEFRGKLAIAITANFINRNTTAEAKVEEISGVAFIFNQKFFQDLRQETGERKEHM
;
A
#
# COMPACT_ATOMS: atom_id res chain seq x y z
N ARG A 1 -10.08 -9.44 -38.66
CA ARG A 1 -11.03 -9.61 -37.52
C ARG A 1 -10.58 -10.65 -36.47
N ALA A 2 -9.37 -11.22 -36.58
CA ALA A 2 -8.79 -12.14 -35.57
C ALA A 2 -7.85 -11.43 -34.55
N GLU A 3 -7.25 -10.29 -34.91
CA GLU A 3 -6.32 -9.54 -34.02
C GLU A 3 -6.97 -8.96 -32.75
N GLY A 4 -8.29 -8.70 -32.79
CA GLY A 4 -9.04 -8.14 -31.65
C GLY A 4 -9.35 -9.14 -30.52
N SER A 5 -9.39 -10.45 -30.80
CA SER A 5 -9.62 -11.46 -29.76
C SER A 5 -8.33 -11.86 -29.04
N ASP A 6 -7.22 -11.94 -29.79
CA ASP A 6 -5.92 -12.35 -29.25
C ASP A 6 -5.29 -11.25 -28.37
N SER A 7 -5.43 -9.98 -28.74
CA SER A 7 -4.99 -8.84 -27.94
C SER A 7 -5.74 -8.71 -26.60
N VAL A 8 -7.07 -8.88 -26.61
CA VAL A 8 -7.90 -8.91 -25.39
C VAL A 8 -7.55 -10.10 -24.50
N SER A 9 -7.23 -11.26 -25.10
CA SER A 9 -6.76 -12.46 -24.40
C SER A 9 -5.37 -12.24 -23.77
N GLN A 10 -4.45 -11.60 -24.49
CA GLN A 10 -3.10 -11.28 -24.01
C GLN A 10 -3.12 -10.27 -22.86
N ALA A 11 -3.85 -9.15 -23.00
CA ALA A 11 -4.01 -8.16 -21.94
C ALA A 11 -4.64 -8.77 -20.68
N GLY A 12 -5.62 -9.67 -20.85
CA GLY A 12 -6.20 -10.43 -19.75
C GLY A 12 -5.18 -11.28 -18.99
N ARG A 13 -4.31 -12.01 -19.71
CA ARG A 13 -3.22 -12.79 -19.12
C ARG A 13 -2.20 -11.93 -18.37
N LEU A 14 -1.81 -10.79 -18.93
CA LEU A 14 -0.87 -9.87 -18.27
C LEU A 14 -1.46 -9.28 -16.99
N PHE A 15 -2.75 -8.92 -17.01
CA PHE A 15 -3.45 -8.49 -15.81
C PHE A 15 -3.52 -9.59 -14.74
N GLU A 16 -3.71 -10.85 -15.14
CA GLU A 16 -3.66 -11.97 -14.20
C GLU A 16 -2.28 -12.16 -13.58
N ASN A 17 -1.21 -12.06 -14.37
CA ASN A 17 0.16 -12.09 -13.86
C ASN A 17 0.39 -10.98 -12.83
N PHE A 18 -0.07 -9.76 -13.13
CA PHE A 18 -0.02 -8.64 -12.18
C PHE A 18 -0.81 -8.92 -10.89
N VAL A 19 -2.03 -9.47 -11.01
CA VAL A 19 -2.86 -9.84 -9.86
C VAL A 19 -2.19 -10.93 -9.02
N GLN A 20 -1.51 -11.89 -9.63
CA GLN A 20 -0.87 -13.03 -8.96
C GLN A 20 0.54 -12.73 -8.42
N ALA A 21 1.18 -11.64 -8.86
CA ALA A 21 2.52 -11.25 -8.40
C ALA A 21 2.59 -11.17 -6.86
N SER A 22 3.65 -11.75 -6.29
CA SER A 22 3.77 -12.02 -4.84
C SER A 22 4.91 -11.26 -4.17
N THR A 23 5.66 -10.47 -4.95
CA THR A 23 6.73 -9.60 -4.47
C THR A 23 6.53 -8.19 -5.02
N CYS A 24 7.14 -7.19 -4.37
CA CYS A 24 7.06 -5.80 -4.83
C CYS A 24 7.65 -5.65 -6.25
N THR A 25 8.88 -6.13 -6.45
CA THR A 25 9.56 -6.11 -7.76
C THR A 25 8.77 -6.83 -8.86
N SER A 26 8.25 -8.04 -8.61
CA SER A 26 7.47 -8.77 -9.62
C SER A 26 6.14 -8.09 -9.94
N THR A 27 5.54 -7.39 -8.97
CA THR A 27 4.32 -6.59 -9.17
C THR A 27 4.61 -5.40 -10.08
N LEU A 28 5.69 -4.66 -9.83
CA LEU A 28 6.12 -3.53 -10.65
C LEU A 28 6.48 -3.96 -12.08
N GLN A 29 7.23 -5.06 -12.22
CA GLN A 29 7.57 -5.63 -13.53
C GLN A 29 6.33 -6.05 -14.32
N ALA A 30 5.41 -6.79 -13.69
CA ALA A 30 4.17 -7.22 -14.34
C ALA A 30 3.30 -6.02 -14.74
N PHE A 31 3.25 -4.97 -13.91
CA PHE A 31 2.55 -3.73 -14.22
C PHE A 31 3.16 -3.01 -15.43
N ASN A 32 4.49 -2.87 -15.48
CA ASN A 32 5.17 -2.21 -16.59
C ASN A 32 4.96 -2.97 -17.91
N ILE A 33 5.11 -4.29 -17.91
CA ILE A 33 4.84 -5.13 -19.09
C ILE A 33 3.38 -4.97 -19.55
N MET A 34 2.44 -4.93 -18.61
CA MET A 34 1.02 -4.70 -18.91
C MET A 34 0.80 -3.31 -19.52
N CYS A 35 1.40 -2.25 -18.96
CA CYS A 35 1.28 -0.89 -19.51
C CYS A 35 1.87 -0.79 -20.91
N SER A 36 3.06 -1.36 -21.15
CA SER A 36 3.69 -1.39 -22.47
C SER A 36 2.83 -2.13 -23.50
N CYS A 37 2.26 -3.29 -23.14
CA CYS A 37 1.35 -4.04 -24.02
C CYS A 37 0.06 -3.27 -24.34
N LEU A 38 -0.41 -2.44 -23.41
CA LEU A 38 -1.59 -1.62 -23.58
C LEU A 38 -1.27 -0.24 -24.19
N GLU A 39 -0.01 0.06 -24.49
CA GLU A 39 0.47 1.38 -24.95
C GLU A 39 -0.01 2.51 -24.03
N LEU A 40 0.19 2.32 -22.72
CA LEU A 40 -0.14 3.29 -21.69
C LEU A 40 1.13 3.80 -21.04
N ASP A 41 1.21 5.12 -20.85
CA ASP A 41 2.22 5.74 -20.02
C ASP A 41 1.67 5.99 -18.60
N PRO A 42 2.18 5.31 -17.55
CA PRO A 42 1.75 5.54 -16.18
C PRO A 42 2.11 6.94 -15.63
N LEU A 43 2.99 7.69 -16.30
CA LEU A 43 3.33 9.07 -15.90
C LEU A 43 2.20 10.06 -16.22
N GLU A 44 1.35 9.76 -17.22
CA GLU A 44 0.16 10.51 -17.64
C GLU A 44 -1.03 10.32 -16.66
N HIS A 45 -0.80 10.63 -15.38
CA HIS A 45 -1.66 10.26 -14.25
C HIS A 45 -3.14 10.68 -14.41
N SER A 46 -3.41 11.83 -15.04
CA SER A 46 -4.75 12.42 -15.15
C SER A 46 -5.71 11.59 -16.02
N SER A 47 -5.16 10.87 -17.01
CA SER A 47 -5.94 10.06 -17.96
C SER A 47 -5.61 8.56 -17.89
N PHE A 48 -4.60 8.18 -17.09
CA PHE A 48 -4.12 6.81 -17.00
C PHE A 48 -5.23 5.81 -16.61
N TYR A 49 -5.92 6.03 -15.49
CA TYR A 49 -6.91 5.07 -15.00
C TYR A 49 -8.10 4.89 -15.97
N SER A 50 -8.58 5.98 -16.58
CA SER A 50 -9.67 5.92 -17.56
C SER A 50 -9.25 5.18 -18.83
N SER A 51 -8.02 5.40 -19.30
CA SER A 51 -7.41 4.73 -20.45
C SER A 51 -7.12 3.26 -20.17
N LEU A 52 -6.61 2.94 -18.99
CA LEU A 52 -6.39 1.57 -18.54
C LEU A 52 -7.69 0.77 -18.55
N LYS A 53 -8.75 1.33 -17.97
CA LYS A 53 -10.07 0.69 -17.93
C LYS A 53 -10.66 0.47 -19.33
N SER A 54 -10.48 1.42 -20.25
CA SER A 54 -11.02 1.31 -21.60
C SER A 54 -10.28 0.27 -22.45
N ARG A 55 -8.98 0.08 -22.23
CA ARG A 55 -8.17 -0.93 -22.95
C ARG A 55 -8.23 -2.31 -22.29
N LEU A 56 -8.35 -2.39 -20.96
CA LEU A 56 -8.39 -3.65 -20.22
C LEU A 56 -9.83 -4.10 -19.91
N THR A 57 -10.50 -4.62 -20.93
CA THR A 57 -11.94 -4.96 -20.89
C THR A 57 -12.25 -6.41 -20.52
N CYS A 58 -11.25 -7.20 -20.11
CA CYS A 58 -11.46 -8.60 -19.76
C CYS A 58 -12.41 -8.77 -18.56
N TRP A 59 -13.21 -9.86 -18.55
CA TRP A 59 -14.23 -10.07 -17.51
C TRP A 59 -13.64 -10.12 -16.09
N LYS A 60 -12.41 -10.61 -15.95
CA LYS A 60 -11.67 -10.67 -14.68
C LYS A 60 -11.37 -9.28 -14.11
N ALA A 61 -11.26 -8.25 -14.94
CA ALA A 61 -10.96 -6.88 -14.53
C ALA A 61 -12.24 -6.05 -14.27
N LYS A 62 -13.32 -6.29 -15.02
CA LYS A 62 -14.60 -5.55 -14.89
C LYS A 62 -15.14 -5.43 -13.46
N ALA A 63 -15.08 -6.53 -12.69
CA ALA A 63 -15.55 -6.53 -11.30
C ALA A 63 -14.70 -5.63 -10.37
N LEU A 64 -13.40 -5.48 -10.67
CA LEU A 64 -12.52 -4.56 -9.95
C LEU A 64 -12.84 -3.11 -10.32
N TRP A 65 -13.02 -2.83 -11.62
CA TRP A 65 -13.39 -1.49 -12.10
C TRP A 65 -14.67 -0.97 -11.46
N SER A 66 -15.70 -1.80 -11.36
CA SER A 66 -16.95 -1.41 -10.68
C SER A 66 -16.73 -0.95 -9.22
N LYS A 67 -15.80 -1.59 -8.50
CA LYS A 67 -15.46 -1.23 -7.13
C LYS A 67 -14.71 0.09 -7.03
N LEU A 68 -13.67 0.24 -7.85
CA LEU A 68 -12.87 1.47 -7.89
C LEU A 68 -13.67 2.66 -8.42
N ASP A 69 -14.50 2.48 -9.45
CA ASP A 69 -15.41 3.50 -9.98
C ASP A 69 -16.45 3.93 -8.93
N LYS A 70 -16.99 2.97 -8.15
CA LYS A 70 -17.90 3.29 -7.04
C LYS A 70 -17.22 4.14 -5.97
N ARG A 71 -15.94 3.88 -5.67
CA ARG A 71 -15.19 4.73 -4.73
C ARG A 71 -14.93 6.10 -5.35
N ALA A 72 -14.40 6.15 -6.58
CA ALA A 72 -14.06 7.40 -7.28
C ALA A 72 -15.27 8.32 -7.52
N SER A 73 -16.50 7.79 -7.52
CA SER A 73 -17.72 8.59 -7.68
C SER A 73 -18.20 9.29 -6.40
N HIS A 74 -17.55 9.07 -5.25
CA HIS A 74 -17.85 9.82 -4.04
C HIS A 74 -17.68 11.33 -4.27
N LYS A 75 -18.61 12.11 -3.70
CA LYS A 75 -18.73 13.56 -3.95
C LYS A 75 -17.47 14.34 -3.54
N GLU A 76 -16.76 13.87 -2.52
CA GLU A 76 -15.54 14.46 -1.96
C GLU A 76 -14.43 14.54 -3.02
N TYR A 77 -14.37 13.56 -3.93
CA TYR A 77 -13.37 13.52 -5.00
C TYR A 77 -13.66 14.48 -6.16
N LYS A 78 -14.88 15.05 -6.24
CA LYS A 78 -15.32 15.94 -7.32
C LYS A 78 -15.01 15.38 -8.73
N LYS A 79 -15.22 14.07 -8.92
CA LYS A 79 -14.86 13.35 -10.16
C LYS A 79 -13.37 13.49 -10.51
N ALA A 80 -12.49 13.32 -9.52
CA ALA A 80 -11.04 13.53 -9.61
C ALA A 80 -10.62 14.96 -10.00
N ASN A 81 -11.45 15.98 -9.68
CA ASN A 81 -11.14 17.40 -9.93
C ASN A 81 -10.84 18.19 -8.65
N ALA A 82 -10.74 17.53 -7.49
CA ALA A 82 -10.53 18.22 -6.22
C ALA A 82 -9.09 18.76 -6.09
N CYS A 83 -8.10 18.05 -6.64
CA CYS A 83 -6.67 18.34 -6.47
C CYS A 83 -5.85 18.22 -7.77
N THR A 84 -6.43 18.52 -8.94
CA THR A 84 -5.80 18.27 -10.27
C THR A 84 -4.49 19.00 -10.52
N ARG A 85 -4.24 20.11 -9.82
CA ARG A 85 -2.99 20.88 -9.93
C ARG A 85 -2.02 20.62 -8.78
N THR A 86 -2.34 19.70 -7.88
CA THR A 86 -1.54 19.41 -6.69
C THR A 86 -0.60 18.26 -6.98
N LYS A 87 0.70 18.48 -6.73
CA LYS A 87 1.74 17.45 -6.76
C LYS A 87 2.08 17.02 -5.33
N CYS A 88 2.07 15.72 -5.09
CA CYS A 88 2.25 15.15 -3.76
C CYS A 88 3.41 14.15 -3.74
N LEU A 89 4.37 14.35 -2.84
CA LEU A 89 5.38 13.36 -2.50
C LEU A 89 5.00 12.60 -1.23
N ILE A 90 4.98 11.27 -1.29
CA ILE A 90 4.73 10.39 -0.14
C ILE A 90 6.02 9.62 0.16
N ILE A 91 6.52 9.79 1.39
CA ILE A 91 7.75 9.13 1.85
C ILE A 91 7.34 7.83 2.57
N GLY A 92 7.58 6.68 1.95
CA GLY A 92 7.34 5.34 2.52
C GLY A 92 6.19 4.56 1.85
N GLY A 93 6.52 3.38 1.33
CA GLY A 93 5.61 2.41 0.71
C GLY A 93 4.98 1.44 1.72
N GLY A 94 4.75 1.89 2.95
CA GLY A 94 4.00 1.15 3.97
C GLY A 94 2.48 1.15 3.70
N PRO A 95 1.69 0.38 4.48
CA PRO A 95 0.24 0.39 4.35
C PRO A 95 -0.38 1.79 4.40
N CYS A 96 0.04 2.62 5.35
CA CYS A 96 -0.47 3.98 5.50
C CYS A 96 -0.10 4.88 4.32
N GLY A 97 1.17 4.87 3.88
CA GLY A 97 1.63 5.69 2.75
C GLY A 97 0.92 5.33 1.45
N LEU A 98 0.83 4.04 1.12
CA LEU A 98 0.10 3.56 -0.05
C LEU A 98 -1.40 3.90 0.03
N ARG A 99 -2.01 3.77 1.22
CA ARG A 99 -3.43 4.12 1.40
C ARG A 99 -3.68 5.61 1.22
N THR A 100 -2.78 6.47 1.68
CA THR A 100 -2.82 7.92 1.45
C THR A 100 -2.64 8.25 -0.02
N ALA A 101 -1.68 7.62 -0.70
CA ALA A 101 -1.45 7.83 -2.13
C ALA A 101 -2.69 7.48 -2.97
N ILE A 102 -3.41 6.40 -2.61
CA ILE A 102 -4.69 6.04 -3.23
C ILE A 102 -5.74 7.16 -3.08
N GLU A 103 -5.90 7.76 -1.90
CA GLU A 103 -6.84 8.88 -1.74
C GLU A 103 -6.43 10.11 -2.56
N LEU A 104 -5.14 10.44 -2.57
CA LEU A 104 -4.62 11.56 -3.35
C LEU A 104 -4.84 11.37 -4.85
N ALA A 105 -4.63 10.15 -5.37
CA ALA A 105 -4.95 9.82 -6.75
C ALA A 105 -6.46 9.94 -7.04
N LEU A 106 -7.32 9.48 -6.14
CA LEU A 106 -8.78 9.63 -6.29
C LEU A 106 -9.24 11.09 -6.27
N LEU A 107 -8.55 11.96 -5.53
CA LEU A 107 -8.78 13.41 -5.54
C LEU A 107 -8.32 14.08 -6.85
N GLY A 108 -7.52 13.39 -7.67
CA GLY A 108 -6.96 13.88 -8.94
C GLY A 108 -5.53 14.42 -8.85
N ALA A 109 -4.88 14.33 -7.69
CA ALA A 109 -3.50 14.81 -7.52
C ALA A 109 -2.48 13.92 -8.24
N LYS A 110 -1.33 14.49 -8.62
CA LYS A 110 -0.15 13.70 -9.00
C LYS A 110 0.48 13.15 -7.73
N ALA A 111 0.31 11.86 -7.45
CA ALA A 111 0.86 11.19 -6.28
C ALA A 111 2.11 10.39 -6.66
N VAL A 112 3.24 10.72 -6.03
CA VAL A 112 4.52 10.03 -6.19
C VAL A 112 4.94 9.44 -4.84
N VAL A 113 5.21 8.15 -4.80
CA VAL A 113 5.67 7.45 -3.59
C VAL A 113 7.12 7.04 -3.78
N ILE A 114 7.97 7.35 -2.81
CA ILE A 114 9.34 6.85 -2.73
C ILE A 114 9.48 5.89 -1.55
N GLU A 115 10.08 4.73 -1.80
CA GLU A 115 10.35 3.69 -0.80
C GLU A 115 11.81 3.27 -0.86
N LYS A 116 12.47 3.29 0.30
CA LYS A 116 13.89 2.92 0.43
C LYS A 116 14.16 1.46 0.08
N ARG A 117 13.19 0.56 0.27
CA ARG A 117 13.33 -0.89 0.04
C ARG A 117 12.69 -1.32 -1.27
N ASP A 118 13.20 -2.40 -1.83
CA ASP A 118 12.60 -3.10 -2.98
C ASP A 118 11.69 -4.26 -2.59
N THR A 119 11.60 -4.57 -1.29
CA THR A 119 10.99 -5.80 -0.80
C THR A 119 10.04 -5.55 0.37
N PHE A 120 8.90 -6.26 0.33
CA PHE A 120 7.95 -6.34 1.44
C PHE A 120 8.18 -7.62 2.24
N SER A 121 8.96 -7.52 3.32
CA SER A 121 9.49 -8.68 4.06
C SER A 121 8.82 -8.97 5.40
N ARG A 122 7.96 -8.07 5.91
CA ARG A 122 7.36 -8.19 7.25
C ARG A 122 6.19 -9.17 7.24
N ASN A 123 6.34 -10.27 7.98
CA ASN A 123 5.32 -11.32 8.09
C ASN A 123 4.34 -11.10 9.25
N ASN A 124 4.68 -10.24 10.22
CA ASN A 124 3.79 -9.93 11.34
C ASN A 124 2.39 -9.55 10.86
N VAL A 125 1.41 -9.95 11.67
CA VAL A 125 -0.01 -9.85 11.36
C VAL A 125 -0.61 -8.64 12.06
N LEU A 126 -1.41 -7.87 11.31
CA LEU A 126 -2.15 -6.71 11.77
C LEU A 126 -3.61 -7.09 11.94
N HIS A 127 -4.16 -6.84 13.13
CA HIS A 127 -5.59 -6.82 13.32
C HIS A 127 -6.22 -5.65 12.54
N LEU A 128 -7.41 -5.88 11.99
CA LEU A 128 -8.17 -4.93 11.19
C LEU A 128 -9.53 -4.67 11.83
N TRP A 129 -9.81 -3.40 12.10
CA TRP A 129 -11.14 -3.02 12.56
C TRP A 129 -12.18 -3.21 11.43
N PRO A 130 -13.47 -3.38 11.77
CA PRO A 130 -14.53 -3.60 10.78
C PRO A 130 -14.55 -2.57 9.64
N PHE A 131 -14.31 -1.29 9.95
CA PHE A 131 -14.28 -0.23 8.94
C PHE A 131 -13.10 -0.39 7.97
N THR A 132 -11.95 -0.85 8.43
CA THR A 132 -10.77 -1.11 7.59
C THR A 132 -11.01 -2.29 6.68
N ILE A 133 -11.64 -3.36 7.18
CA ILE A 133 -12.06 -4.49 6.36
C ILE A 133 -13.03 -4.02 5.27
N HIS A 134 -14.02 -3.20 5.64
CA HIS A 134 -14.98 -2.64 4.68
C HIS A 134 -14.29 -1.77 3.62
N ASP A 135 -13.38 -0.87 4.02
CA ASP A 135 -12.62 -0.01 3.10
C ASP A 135 -11.80 -0.83 2.10
N LEU A 136 -11.01 -1.79 2.58
CA LEU A 136 -10.19 -2.66 1.72
C LEU A 136 -11.07 -3.53 0.79
N ARG A 137 -12.21 -4.07 1.26
CA ARG A 137 -13.19 -4.75 0.39
C ARG A 137 -13.78 -3.83 -0.67
N GLY A 138 -13.99 -2.56 -0.31
CA GLY A 138 -14.43 -1.48 -1.21
C GLY A 138 -13.42 -1.18 -2.31
N LEU A 139 -12.12 -1.31 -2.02
CA LEU A 139 -11.03 -1.16 -2.99
C LEU A 139 -10.71 -2.44 -3.78
N GLY A 140 -11.47 -3.52 -3.57
CA GLY A 140 -11.28 -4.77 -4.32
C GLY A 140 -10.25 -5.73 -3.73
N ALA A 141 -9.94 -5.65 -2.43
CA ALA A 141 -8.99 -6.52 -1.74
C ALA A 141 -9.05 -8.01 -2.11
N LYS A 142 -10.25 -8.60 -2.17
CA LYS A 142 -10.45 -10.01 -2.51
C LYS A 142 -9.95 -10.40 -3.92
N LYS A 143 -9.81 -9.43 -4.83
CA LYS A 143 -9.26 -9.67 -6.17
C LYS A 143 -7.76 -9.98 -6.10
N PHE A 144 -7.04 -9.29 -5.23
CA PHE A 144 -5.58 -9.41 -5.08
C PHE A 144 -5.18 -10.42 -4.00
N TYR A 145 -6.07 -10.68 -3.04
CA TYR A 145 -5.86 -11.65 -1.98
C TYR A 145 -7.17 -12.40 -1.71
N GLY A 146 -7.37 -13.55 -2.35
CA GLY A 146 -8.63 -14.30 -2.29
C GLY A 146 -9.03 -14.74 -0.87
N LYS A 147 -8.05 -14.93 0.02
CA LYS A 147 -8.26 -15.26 1.44
C LYS A 147 -8.56 -14.04 2.31
N PHE A 148 -8.63 -12.83 1.75
CA PHE A 148 -8.83 -11.60 2.51
C PHE A 148 -10.11 -11.64 3.34
N CYS A 149 -9.94 -11.68 4.67
CA CYS A 149 -11.01 -11.68 5.67
C CYS A 149 -12.13 -12.66 5.29
N ALA A 150 -11.77 -13.91 5.01
CA ALA A 150 -12.71 -15.00 4.74
C ALA A 150 -13.26 -15.54 6.08
N GLY A 151 -14.58 -15.77 6.16
CA GLY A 151 -15.21 -16.16 7.42
C GLY A 151 -15.07 -15.06 8.48
N ALA A 152 -14.62 -15.45 9.68
CA ALA A 152 -14.40 -14.57 10.82
C ALA A 152 -13.00 -13.93 10.88
N ILE A 153 -12.12 -14.19 9.89
CA ILE A 153 -10.77 -13.62 9.87
C ILE A 153 -10.86 -12.09 9.79
N ASP A 154 -10.17 -11.42 10.72
CA ASP A 154 -10.13 -9.96 10.84
C ASP A 154 -8.71 -9.40 10.80
N HIS A 155 -7.75 -10.14 10.24
CA HIS A 155 -6.36 -9.74 10.22
C HIS A 155 -5.67 -10.01 8.87
N ILE A 156 -4.49 -9.40 8.70
CA ILE A 156 -3.67 -9.54 7.49
C ILE A 156 -2.18 -9.34 7.82
N SER A 157 -1.29 -10.11 7.19
CA SER A 157 0.15 -9.82 7.30
C SER A 157 0.53 -8.50 6.64
N ILE A 158 1.50 -7.79 7.22
CA ILE A 158 1.94 -6.48 6.73
C ILE A 158 2.31 -6.53 5.24
N ARG A 159 3.11 -7.53 4.83
CA ARG A 159 3.52 -7.66 3.42
C ARG A 159 2.34 -7.89 2.46
N GLN A 160 1.30 -8.63 2.87
CA GLN A 160 0.14 -8.86 2.01
C GLN A 160 -0.70 -7.59 1.86
N LEU A 161 -0.84 -6.82 2.95
CA LEU A 161 -1.50 -5.51 2.89
C LEU A 161 -0.74 -4.54 1.99
N GLN A 162 0.60 -4.52 2.07
CA GLN A 162 1.43 -3.70 1.18
C GLN A 162 1.28 -4.10 -0.29
N LEU A 163 1.32 -5.39 -0.64
CA LEU A 163 1.14 -5.86 -2.02
C LEU A 163 -0.23 -5.49 -2.58
N LEU A 164 -1.28 -5.68 -1.79
CA LEU A 164 -2.65 -5.35 -2.18
C LEU A 164 -2.80 -3.86 -2.46
N LEU A 165 -2.30 -3.01 -1.56
CA LEU A 165 -2.41 -1.56 -1.72
C LEU A 165 -1.50 -1.04 -2.84
N LEU A 166 -0.31 -1.61 -3.03
CA LEU A 166 0.57 -1.29 -4.16
C LEU A 166 -0.14 -1.54 -5.49
N LYS A 167 -0.80 -2.69 -5.64
CA LYS A 167 -1.54 -3.01 -6.86
C LYS A 167 -2.65 -1.99 -7.13
N ILE A 168 -3.40 -1.60 -6.10
CA ILE A 168 -4.46 -0.59 -6.25
C ILE A 168 -3.86 0.78 -6.60
N ALA A 169 -2.79 1.19 -5.94
CA ALA A 169 -2.11 2.46 -6.19
C ALA A 169 -1.62 2.56 -7.65
N LEU A 170 -0.93 1.53 -8.15
CA LEU A 170 -0.44 1.48 -9.54
C LEU A 170 -1.60 1.57 -10.54
N LEU A 171 -2.69 0.84 -10.32
CA LEU A 171 -3.87 0.90 -11.20
C LEU A 171 -4.51 2.30 -11.24
N LEU A 172 -4.40 3.06 -10.16
CA LEU A 172 -4.90 4.44 -10.06
C LEU A 172 -3.89 5.49 -10.56
N GLY A 173 -2.76 5.08 -11.14
CA GLY A 173 -1.75 6.00 -11.69
C GLY A 173 -0.85 6.64 -10.63
N VAL A 174 -0.75 6.05 -9.43
CA VAL A 174 0.28 6.43 -8.45
C VAL A 174 1.64 6.00 -8.97
N GLU A 175 2.57 6.94 -9.04
CA GLU A 175 3.96 6.68 -9.39
C GLU A 175 4.69 6.14 -8.16
N PHE A 176 5.41 5.01 -8.30
CA PHE A 176 6.01 4.30 -7.18
C PHE A 176 7.45 3.92 -7.46
N HIS A 177 8.39 4.49 -6.69
CA HIS A 177 9.83 4.27 -6.82
C HIS A 177 10.37 3.50 -5.63
N ILE A 178 11.05 2.39 -5.91
CA ILE A 178 11.77 1.59 -4.91
C ILE A 178 13.26 1.91 -4.93
N ASN A 179 13.97 1.53 -3.87
CA ASN A 179 15.40 1.83 -3.70
C ASN A 179 15.72 3.34 -3.70
N VAL A 180 14.74 4.17 -3.31
CA VAL A 180 14.89 5.62 -3.20
C VAL A 180 14.70 6.01 -1.73
N GLU A 181 15.79 6.45 -1.11
CA GLU A 181 15.77 6.99 0.25
C GLU A 181 15.58 8.50 0.22
N PHE A 182 14.60 9.00 0.96
CA PHE A 182 14.48 10.41 1.27
C PHE A 182 15.57 10.83 2.27
N VAL A 183 16.23 11.95 2.01
CA VAL A 183 17.24 12.55 2.91
C VAL A 183 16.67 13.76 3.63
N ARG A 184 16.26 14.79 2.90
CA ARG A 184 15.69 16.04 3.44
C ARG A 184 14.91 16.81 2.37
N LEU A 185 14.22 17.86 2.80
CA LEU A 185 13.59 18.81 1.88
C LEU A 185 14.64 19.78 1.31
N LEU A 186 14.43 20.15 0.05
CA LEU A 186 15.16 21.21 -0.63
C LEU A 186 14.20 22.38 -0.85
N GLU A 187 14.55 23.52 -0.25
CA GLU A 187 13.79 24.75 -0.39
C GLU A 187 13.96 25.32 -1.81
N PRO A 188 12.91 25.96 -2.37
CA PRO A 188 13.06 26.75 -3.59
C PRO A 188 14.14 27.84 -3.40
N PRO A 189 15.06 28.03 -4.36
CA PRO A 189 15.98 29.17 -4.35
C PRO A 189 15.28 30.52 -4.15
N GLU A 190 15.90 31.46 -3.42
CA GLU A 190 15.32 32.78 -3.10
C GLU A 190 15.21 33.71 -4.33
N ASP A 191 16.21 33.69 -5.22
CA ASP A 191 16.30 34.56 -6.40
C ASP A 191 15.63 33.95 -7.64
N GLN A 192 14.31 33.81 -7.60
CA GLN A 192 13.54 33.38 -8.77
C GLN A 192 12.68 34.53 -9.28
N GLU A 193 13.03 35.12 -10.43
CA GLU A 193 12.13 36.00 -11.20
C GLU A 193 10.95 35.20 -11.82
N ASN A 194 10.32 34.30 -11.04
CA ASN A 194 9.21 33.38 -11.36
C ASN A 194 9.51 32.11 -12.21
N GLU A 195 10.77 31.74 -12.46
CA GLU A 195 11.12 30.58 -13.33
C GLU A 195 11.92 29.45 -12.65
N GLY A 196 11.99 29.37 -11.32
CA GLY A 196 12.77 28.32 -10.64
C GLY A 196 11.94 27.13 -10.15
N PRO A 197 12.63 26.04 -9.73
CA PRO A 197 11.97 24.85 -9.21
C PRO A 197 11.29 25.13 -7.87
N GLY A 198 10.14 24.49 -7.65
CA GLY A 198 9.45 24.47 -6.36
C GLY A 198 10.17 23.60 -5.31
N TRP A 199 9.45 23.23 -4.25
CA TRP A 199 9.98 22.35 -3.21
C TRP A 199 10.34 20.99 -3.80
N ARG A 200 11.53 20.48 -3.45
CA ARG A 200 12.03 19.17 -3.90
C ARG A 200 12.52 18.33 -2.72
N ALA A 201 12.87 17.09 -3.01
CA ALA A 201 13.47 16.18 -2.04
C ALA A 201 14.92 15.88 -2.43
N GLU A 202 15.84 16.02 -1.48
CA GLU A 202 17.14 15.37 -1.60
C GLU A 202 16.92 13.87 -1.39
N ILE A 203 17.40 13.06 -2.32
CA ILE A 203 17.20 11.61 -2.33
C ILE A 203 18.52 10.86 -2.54
N ARG A 204 18.50 9.55 -2.24
CA ARG A 204 19.56 8.62 -2.64
C ARG A 204 18.98 7.43 -3.39
N PRO A 205 19.55 7.05 -4.55
CA PRO A 205 20.67 7.72 -5.22
C PRO A 205 20.25 9.06 -5.85
N ALA A 206 21.18 10.02 -5.93
CA ALA A 206 20.88 11.42 -6.27
C ALA A 206 20.58 11.64 -7.78
N ASP A 207 20.99 10.71 -8.62
CA ASP A 207 20.76 10.68 -10.07
C ASP A 207 19.41 10.02 -10.45
N HIS A 208 18.62 9.60 -9.47
CA HIS A 208 17.31 9.02 -9.73
C HIS A 208 16.35 10.09 -10.29
N PRO A 209 15.57 9.83 -11.36
CA PRO A 209 14.73 10.84 -12.03
C PRO A 209 13.77 11.62 -11.12
N VAL A 210 13.29 10.98 -10.04
CA VAL A 210 12.42 11.64 -9.04
C VAL A 210 13.10 12.77 -8.26
N ALA A 211 14.43 12.95 -8.35
CA ALA A 211 15.14 14.08 -7.75
C ALA A 211 14.67 15.44 -8.31
N ASP A 212 14.22 15.45 -9.56
CA ASP A 212 13.74 16.65 -10.24
C ASP A 212 12.24 16.89 -10.05
N PHE A 213 11.56 16.01 -9.32
CA PHE A 213 10.13 16.16 -9.03
C PHE A 213 9.89 17.25 -7.97
N ASP A 214 9.26 18.35 -8.38
CA ASP A 214 8.74 19.39 -7.51
C ASP A 214 7.35 19.02 -6.97
N PHE A 215 7.05 19.40 -5.74
CA PHE A 215 5.77 19.09 -5.09
C PHE A 215 5.26 20.19 -4.18
N ASP A 216 3.93 20.27 -4.05
CA ASP A 216 3.23 21.21 -3.16
C ASP A 216 2.93 20.59 -1.80
N VAL A 217 2.84 19.27 -1.76
CA VAL A 217 2.44 18.50 -0.57
C VAL A 217 3.46 17.39 -0.33
N VAL A 218 3.92 17.26 0.92
CA VAL A 218 4.75 16.13 1.37
C VAL A 218 4.06 15.38 2.50
N VAL A 219 4.08 14.05 2.44
CA VAL A 219 3.51 13.17 3.46
C VAL A 219 4.59 12.21 3.98
N GLY A 220 4.98 12.38 5.24
CA GLY A 220 5.85 11.43 5.95
C GLY A 220 5.08 10.20 6.43
N ALA A 221 5.28 9.07 5.77
CA ALA A 221 4.67 7.76 6.08
C ALA A 221 5.73 6.64 6.24
N ASP A 222 6.95 7.02 6.62
CA ASP A 222 8.16 6.19 6.71
C ASP A 222 8.34 5.49 8.09
N GLY A 223 7.31 5.55 8.92
CA GLY A 223 7.25 4.91 10.24
C GLY A 223 8.03 5.70 11.30
N ARG A 224 8.75 5.01 12.18
CA ARG A 224 9.43 5.65 13.33
C ARG A 224 10.59 6.57 12.92
N ARG A 225 11.16 6.38 11.72
CA ARG A 225 12.34 7.15 11.27
C ARG A 225 12.03 8.64 11.14
N ASN A 226 10.78 9.00 10.80
CA ASN A 226 10.26 10.36 10.83
C ASN A 226 11.22 11.36 10.17
N THR A 227 11.50 11.14 8.89
CA THR A 227 12.53 11.89 8.17
C THR A 227 12.18 13.36 7.89
N LEU A 228 10.96 13.82 8.18
CA LEU A 228 10.58 15.23 8.04
C LEU A 228 10.89 16.03 9.31
N GLU A 229 11.66 17.10 9.14
CA GLU A 229 12.02 18.04 10.20
C GLU A 229 10.84 18.95 10.61
N GLY A 230 10.96 19.64 11.74
CA GLY A 230 9.96 20.59 12.25
C GLY A 230 8.81 19.99 13.09
N PHE A 231 8.67 18.66 13.15
CA PHE A 231 7.61 18.01 13.93
C PHE A 231 8.07 17.60 15.34
N ARG A 232 7.67 18.37 16.36
CA ARG A 232 7.91 18.02 17.78
C ARG A 232 7.17 16.75 18.17
N ARG A 233 7.86 15.84 18.88
CA ARG A 233 7.29 14.57 19.35
C ARG A 233 7.02 14.62 20.85
N LYS A 234 5.94 13.96 21.25
CA LYS A 234 5.65 13.67 22.65
C LYS A 234 6.07 12.23 22.91
N GLU A 235 7.11 12.05 23.71
CA GLU A 235 7.51 10.74 24.18
C GLU A 235 6.73 10.42 25.47
N PHE A 236 6.06 9.26 25.48
CA PHE A 236 5.42 8.73 26.68
C PHE A 236 6.20 7.52 27.17
N ARG A 237 6.85 7.67 28.32
CA ARG A 237 7.59 6.57 28.95
C ARG A 237 6.70 5.93 30.02
N GLY A 238 6.21 4.74 29.71
CA GLY A 238 5.48 3.88 30.65
C GLY A 238 6.39 2.96 31.45
N LYS A 239 5.80 1.92 32.04
CA LYS A 239 6.55 0.79 32.61
C LYS A 239 7.34 0.08 31.52
N LEU A 240 8.43 -0.58 31.91
CA LEU A 240 9.18 -1.44 30.99
C LEU A 240 8.23 -2.52 30.44
N ALA A 241 8.10 -2.58 29.12
CA ALA A 241 7.30 -3.57 28.41
C ALA A 241 8.12 -4.11 27.23
N ILE A 242 8.25 -5.43 27.15
CA ILE A 242 8.97 -6.12 26.08
C ILE A 242 7.97 -7.02 25.35
N ALA A 243 7.80 -6.78 24.06
CA ALA A 243 6.94 -7.58 23.20
C ALA A 243 7.78 -8.53 22.34
N ILE A 244 7.34 -9.78 22.24
CA ILE A 244 7.95 -10.79 21.37
C ILE A 244 6.90 -11.17 20.32
N THR A 245 7.28 -11.18 19.05
CA THR A 245 6.43 -11.66 17.95
C THR A 245 7.10 -12.85 17.28
N ALA A 246 6.35 -13.93 17.08
CA ALA A 246 6.82 -15.13 16.41
C ALA A 246 5.90 -15.47 15.22
N ASN A 247 6.47 -16.03 14.15
CA ASN A 247 5.72 -16.53 13.01
C ASN A 247 6.17 -17.97 12.74
N PHE A 248 5.22 -18.90 12.73
CA PHE A 248 5.46 -20.30 12.39
C PHE A 248 4.89 -20.59 10.99
N ILE A 249 5.44 -21.60 10.32
CA ILE A 249 4.93 -22.03 9.02
C ILE A 249 3.54 -22.66 9.21
N ASN A 250 2.53 -22.09 8.55
CA ASN A 250 1.19 -22.66 8.45
C ASN A 250 1.07 -23.50 7.16
N ARG A 251 0.91 -24.82 7.30
CA ARG A 251 0.79 -25.75 6.16
C ARG A 251 -0.65 -25.90 5.65
N ASN A 252 -1.62 -25.23 6.29
CA ASN A 252 -3.04 -25.27 5.96
C ASN A 252 -3.65 -26.70 6.03
N THR A 253 -3.15 -27.52 6.96
CA THR A 253 -3.74 -28.84 7.24
C THR A 253 -5.07 -28.70 7.97
N THR A 254 -5.93 -29.73 7.90
CA THR A 254 -7.20 -29.74 8.64
C THR A 254 -7.00 -29.64 10.16
N ALA A 255 -5.88 -30.15 10.69
CA ALA A 255 -5.55 -30.04 12.10
C ALA A 255 -5.22 -28.59 12.49
N GLU A 256 -4.34 -27.91 11.72
CA GLU A 256 -4.01 -26.49 11.94
C GLU A 256 -5.24 -25.59 11.84
N ALA A 257 -6.14 -25.85 10.88
CA ALA A 257 -7.36 -25.06 10.66
C ALA A 257 -8.41 -25.16 11.78
N LYS A 258 -8.33 -26.19 12.64
CA LYS A 258 -9.24 -26.37 13.78
C LYS A 258 -8.78 -25.65 15.05
N VAL A 259 -7.53 -25.17 15.09
CA VAL A 259 -7.00 -24.43 16.24
C VAL A 259 -7.63 -23.04 16.25
N GLU A 260 -8.27 -22.70 17.37
CA GLU A 260 -8.93 -21.40 17.53
C GLU A 260 -7.90 -20.26 17.69
N GLU A 261 -8.24 -19.10 17.13
CA GLU A 261 -7.44 -17.89 17.28
C GLU A 261 -7.61 -17.29 18.68
N ILE A 262 -6.55 -16.66 19.19
CA ILE A 262 -6.54 -15.98 20.48
C ILE A 262 -6.53 -14.49 20.19
N SER A 263 -7.67 -13.81 20.39
CA SER A 263 -7.89 -12.39 20.01
C SER A 263 -7.28 -11.37 20.99
N GLY A 264 -6.24 -11.77 21.72
CA GLY A 264 -5.64 -11.02 22.81
C GLY A 264 -6.21 -11.45 24.15
N VAL A 265 -5.46 -12.28 24.87
CA VAL A 265 -5.76 -12.68 26.24
C VAL A 265 -4.84 -11.89 27.17
N ALA A 266 -5.41 -11.10 28.07
CA ALA A 266 -4.65 -10.38 29.09
C ALA A 266 -4.65 -11.17 30.40
N PHE A 267 -3.57 -11.07 31.17
CA PHE A 267 -3.45 -11.69 32.48
C PHE A 267 -4.64 -11.38 33.38
N ILE A 268 -5.11 -10.14 33.34
CA ILE A 268 -6.23 -9.66 34.16
C ILE A 268 -7.52 -10.46 33.91
N PHE A 269 -7.75 -10.92 32.68
CA PHE A 269 -8.96 -11.64 32.29
C PHE A 269 -8.82 -13.17 32.34
N ASN A 270 -7.59 -13.70 32.27
CA ASN A 270 -7.36 -15.15 32.27
C ASN A 270 -6.18 -15.56 33.15
N GLN A 271 -6.25 -15.19 34.43
CA GLN A 271 -5.16 -15.42 35.39
C GLN A 271 -4.75 -16.89 35.49
N LYS A 272 -5.72 -17.80 35.45
CA LYS A 272 -5.48 -19.25 35.53
C LYS A 272 -4.57 -19.71 34.38
N PHE A 273 -4.89 -19.37 33.14
CA PHE A 273 -4.07 -19.72 31.97
C PHE A 273 -2.60 -19.27 32.13
N PHE A 274 -2.36 -18.03 32.57
CA PHE A 274 -1.00 -17.52 32.73
C PHE A 274 -0.27 -18.09 33.95
N GLN A 275 -1.00 -18.43 35.03
CA GLN A 275 -0.43 -19.11 36.18
C GLN A 275 0.01 -20.53 35.81
N ASP A 276 -0.84 -21.26 35.09
CA ASP A 276 -0.57 -22.62 34.60
C ASP A 276 0.64 -22.58 33.64
N LEU A 277 0.65 -21.66 32.67
CA LEU A 277 1.79 -21.46 31.75
C LEU A 277 3.11 -21.22 32.50
N ARG A 278 3.08 -20.38 33.54
CA ARG A 278 4.27 -20.09 34.37
C ARG A 278 4.71 -21.32 35.14
N GLN A 279 3.78 -22.10 35.68
CA GLN A 279 4.09 -23.31 36.43
C GLN A 279 4.75 -24.37 35.54
N GLU A 280 4.27 -24.52 34.31
CA GLU A 280 4.78 -25.53 33.37
C GLU A 280 6.08 -25.12 32.68
N THR A 281 6.22 -23.84 32.30
CA THR A 281 7.32 -23.38 31.42
C THR A 281 8.33 -22.46 32.12
N GLY A 282 7.99 -21.94 33.30
CA GLY A 282 8.74 -20.87 33.97
C GLY A 282 8.54 -19.48 33.34
N GLU A 283 7.84 -19.37 32.20
CA GLU A 283 7.64 -18.10 31.51
C GLU A 283 6.54 -17.26 32.16
N ARG A 284 6.83 -15.97 32.41
CA ARG A 284 5.83 -15.00 32.89
C ARG A 284 5.44 -14.06 31.75
N LYS A 285 4.17 -14.11 31.34
CA LYS A 285 3.59 -13.23 30.31
C LYS A 285 2.43 -12.41 30.88
N GLU A 286 2.28 -11.17 30.41
CA GLU A 286 1.18 -10.28 30.79
C GLU A 286 0.04 -10.28 29.76
N HIS A 287 0.38 -10.52 28.48
CA HIS A 287 -0.54 -10.57 27.35
C HIS A 287 -0.07 -11.63 26.35
N MET A 288 -1.02 -12.27 25.65
CA MET A 288 -0.76 -13.16 24.52
C MET A 288 -1.77 -12.94 23.40
#